data_AF-A0A7I7JTN3-F1
#
_entry.id   AF-A0A7I7JTN3-F1
#
_cell.length_a   1.000
_cell.length_b   1.000
_cell.length_c   1.000
_cell.angle_alpha   90.00
_cell.angle_beta   90.00
_cell.angle_gamma   90.00
#
_symmetry.space_group_name_H-M   'P 1'
#
loop_
_entity.id
_entity.type
_entity.pdbx_description
1 polymer ?
#
loop_
_entity_poly.entity_id
_entity_poly.type
_entity_poly.pdbx_seq_one_letter_code
_entity_poly.pdbx_strand_id
1 'polypeptide(L)'
;MPLPESTRAEVVNYALADLPGDLAWHVSYFDFIGDADLRGRIGQEFYAARCLYKLWEGLRIDEQWARQAQVQLQVQQYASIYEASVHHLLFVEAANEPIVQRLNEYRTLVERPLPGHIMDRIRRLDAGDANDIVGAVMATRRAQESKIRFDSKVAAAVELGMLDEALGEEVKGFYTARNYIHIHAEIRQTDFDWQVSFARDAYRRLEPFKSQVSSWLAMRA
;
A
#
# COMPACT_ATOMS: atom_id res chain seq x y z
N MET A 1 -28.33 2.20 -22.35
CA MET A 1 -27.88 2.75 -23.65
C MET A 1 -26.83 3.81 -23.36
N PRO A 2 -25.75 3.91 -24.16
CA PRO A 2 -24.74 4.96 -23.95
C PRO A 2 -25.32 6.35 -24.22
N LEU A 3 -24.74 7.38 -23.59
CA LEU A 3 -25.03 8.78 -23.92
C LEU A 3 -24.72 9.07 -25.41
N PRO A 4 -25.32 10.11 -26.02
CA PRO A 4 -24.97 10.55 -27.36
C PRO A 4 -23.46 10.78 -27.52
N GLU A 5 -22.93 10.56 -28.72
CA GLU A 5 -21.49 10.69 -28.98
C GLU A 5 -20.94 12.08 -28.66
N SER A 6 -21.69 13.14 -29.00
CA SER A 6 -21.34 14.51 -28.64
C SER A 6 -21.19 14.69 -27.14
N THR A 7 -22.14 14.18 -26.35
CA THR A 7 -22.09 14.23 -24.89
C THR A 7 -20.91 13.42 -24.34
N ARG A 8 -20.64 12.22 -24.89
CA ARG A 8 -19.48 11.43 -24.46
C ARG A 8 -18.17 12.16 -24.75
N ALA A 9 -18.05 12.81 -25.91
CA ALA A 9 -16.89 13.60 -26.27
C ALA A 9 -16.70 14.81 -25.33
N GLU A 10 -17.77 15.53 -25.00
CA GLU A 10 -17.73 16.63 -24.02
C GLU A 10 -17.27 16.16 -22.64
N VAL A 11 -17.82 15.03 -22.17
CA VAL A 11 -17.44 14.42 -20.88
C VAL A 11 -15.96 14.01 -20.87
N VAL A 12 -15.49 13.36 -21.93
CA VAL A 12 -14.08 12.96 -22.04
C VAL A 12 -13.17 14.19 -22.10
N ASN A 13 -13.52 15.18 -22.91
CA ASN A 13 -12.74 16.41 -23.02
C ASN A 13 -12.66 17.14 -21.68
N TYR A 14 -13.76 17.24 -20.94
CA TYR A 14 -13.75 17.82 -19.59
C TYR A 14 -12.84 17.02 -18.63
N ALA A 15 -12.99 15.69 -18.62
CA ALA A 15 -12.23 14.84 -17.72
C ALA A 15 -10.73 14.89 -17.99
N LEU A 16 -10.31 15.04 -19.24
CA LEU A 16 -8.92 15.02 -19.67
C LEU A 16 -8.25 16.41 -19.72
N ALA A 17 -9.01 17.50 -19.83
CA ALA A 17 -8.45 18.84 -20.01
C ALA A 17 -7.49 19.29 -18.90
N ASP A 18 -7.71 18.81 -17.67
CA ASP A 18 -6.92 19.17 -16.48
C ASP A 18 -5.86 18.12 -16.09
N LEU A 19 -5.63 17.11 -16.94
CA LEU A 19 -4.57 16.15 -16.70
C LEU A 19 -3.23 16.71 -17.21
N PRO A 20 -2.11 16.47 -16.50
CA PRO A 20 -0.78 16.95 -16.87
C PRO A 20 -0.22 16.30 -18.17
N GLY A 21 -0.96 15.38 -18.79
CA GLY A 21 -0.61 14.71 -20.02
C GLY A 21 -1.50 13.51 -20.31
N ASP A 22 -1.11 12.72 -21.29
CA ASP A 22 -1.76 11.47 -21.65
C ASP A 22 -1.31 10.30 -20.75
N LEU A 23 -1.74 9.08 -21.08
CA LEU A 23 -1.32 7.88 -20.35
C LEU A 23 0.21 7.70 -20.35
N ALA A 24 0.91 8.04 -21.45
CA ALA A 24 2.35 7.88 -21.54
C ALA A 24 3.07 8.80 -20.54
N TRP A 25 2.59 10.03 -20.36
CA TRP A 25 3.07 10.92 -19.31
C TRP A 25 2.93 10.28 -17.91
N HIS A 26 1.76 9.70 -17.61
CA HIS A 26 1.50 9.09 -16.29
C HIS A 26 2.34 7.82 -16.05
N VAL A 27 2.66 7.07 -17.09
CA VAL A 27 3.62 5.95 -17.01
C VAL A 27 5.04 6.47 -16.77
N SER A 28 5.45 7.54 -17.47
CA SER A 28 6.77 8.16 -17.28
C SER A 28 6.94 8.82 -15.92
N TYR A 29 5.83 9.20 -15.26
CA TYR A 29 5.85 9.72 -13.90
C TYR A 29 6.56 8.76 -12.94
N PHE A 30 6.40 7.45 -13.13
CA PHE A 30 7.01 6.41 -12.31
C PHE A 30 8.30 5.83 -12.93
N ASP A 31 9.09 6.67 -13.59
CA ASP A 31 10.41 6.34 -14.16
C ASP A 31 11.39 5.68 -13.18
N PHE A 32 11.24 5.93 -11.88
CA PHE A 32 11.99 5.30 -10.80
C PHE A 32 11.66 3.80 -10.58
N ILE A 33 10.66 3.25 -11.26
CA ILE A 33 10.35 1.82 -11.26
C ILE A 33 10.99 1.18 -12.50
N GLY A 34 12.00 0.32 -12.27
CA GLY A 34 12.74 -0.36 -13.34
C GLY A 34 11.90 -1.38 -14.12
N ASP A 35 10.90 -1.99 -13.47
CA ASP A 35 9.99 -2.95 -14.10
C ASP A 35 8.97 -2.23 -15.01
N ALA A 36 9.03 -2.50 -16.31
CA ALA A 36 8.19 -1.84 -17.31
C ALA A 36 6.70 -2.17 -17.19
N ASP A 37 6.36 -3.42 -16.84
CA ASP A 37 4.97 -3.86 -16.73
C ASP A 37 4.33 -3.27 -15.48
N LEU A 38 5.05 -3.28 -14.36
CA LEU A 38 4.61 -2.66 -13.11
C LEU A 38 4.45 -1.15 -13.29
N ARG A 39 5.44 -0.47 -13.87
CA ARG A 39 5.39 0.96 -14.18
C ARG A 39 4.20 1.31 -15.08
N GLY A 40 3.93 0.48 -16.08
CA GLY A 40 2.74 0.59 -16.92
C GLY A 40 1.44 0.49 -16.10
N ARG A 41 1.35 -0.50 -15.21
CA ARG A 41 0.16 -0.73 -14.40
C ARG A 41 -0.11 0.39 -13.39
N ILE A 42 0.90 0.88 -12.68
CA ILE A 42 0.75 1.99 -11.71
C ILE A 42 0.49 3.32 -12.42
N GLY A 43 1.09 3.55 -13.59
CA GLY A 43 0.80 4.72 -14.43
C GLY A 43 -0.64 4.73 -14.93
N GLN A 44 -1.17 3.57 -15.34
CA GLN A 44 -2.60 3.42 -15.67
C GLN A 44 -3.50 3.67 -14.46
N GLU A 45 -3.13 3.18 -13.28
CA GLU A 45 -3.89 3.42 -12.05
C GLU A 45 -3.94 4.91 -11.69
N PHE A 46 -2.80 5.60 -11.84
CA PHE A 46 -2.70 7.03 -11.60
C PHE A 46 -3.54 7.83 -12.61
N TYR A 47 -3.43 7.51 -13.90
CA TYR A 47 -4.25 8.11 -14.95
C TYR A 47 -5.74 7.90 -14.70
N ALA A 48 -6.15 6.68 -14.33
CA ALA A 48 -7.54 6.35 -14.01
C ALA A 48 -8.03 7.13 -12.79
N ALA A 49 -7.24 7.23 -11.71
CA ALA A 49 -7.60 8.00 -10.52
C ALA A 49 -7.86 9.47 -10.84
N ARG A 50 -7.01 10.09 -11.68
CA ARG A 50 -7.17 11.47 -12.14
C ARG A 50 -8.38 11.66 -13.04
N CYS A 51 -8.54 10.81 -14.05
CA CYS A 51 -9.68 10.84 -14.96
C CYS A 51 -11.01 10.70 -14.22
N LEU A 52 -11.11 9.71 -13.32
CA LEU A 52 -12.33 9.45 -12.56
C LEU A 52 -12.63 10.60 -11.62
N TYR A 53 -11.64 11.13 -10.89
CA TYR A 53 -11.83 12.32 -10.06
C TYR A 53 -12.45 13.48 -10.86
N LYS A 54 -11.89 13.81 -12.03
CA LYS A 54 -12.41 14.88 -12.89
C LYS A 54 -13.81 14.58 -13.44
N LEU A 55 -14.10 13.32 -13.77
CA LEU A 55 -15.44 12.91 -14.19
C LEU A 55 -16.47 13.16 -13.08
N TRP A 56 -16.18 12.72 -11.85
CA TRP A 56 -17.07 12.93 -10.70
C TRP A 56 -17.21 14.41 -10.36
N GLU A 57 -16.14 15.19 -10.42
CA GLU A 57 -16.17 16.64 -10.26
C GLU A 57 -17.11 17.29 -11.29
N GLY A 58 -16.99 16.93 -12.57
CA GLY A 58 -17.81 17.48 -13.64
C GLY A 58 -19.30 17.18 -13.48
N LEU A 59 -19.63 16.01 -12.92
CA LEU A 59 -21.01 15.63 -12.63
C LEU A 59 -21.60 16.36 -11.41
N ARG A 60 -20.76 16.92 -10.53
CA ARG A 60 -21.16 17.65 -9.31
C ARG A 60 -22.26 16.94 -8.50
N ILE A 61 -22.11 15.64 -8.33
CA ILE A 61 -23.07 14.80 -7.58
C ILE A 61 -22.86 15.09 -6.09
N ASP A 62 -23.84 15.78 -5.48
CA ASP A 62 -23.76 16.26 -4.10
C ASP A 62 -24.28 15.25 -3.08
N GLU A 63 -24.83 14.13 -3.56
CA GLU A 63 -25.34 13.04 -2.76
C GLU A 63 -24.21 12.34 -1.98
N GLN A 64 -24.47 12.07 -0.69
CA GLN A 64 -23.49 11.49 0.22
C GLN A 64 -22.92 10.15 -0.28
N TRP A 65 -23.77 9.27 -0.83
CA TRP A 65 -23.34 7.97 -1.34
C TRP A 65 -22.32 8.10 -2.49
N ALA A 66 -22.46 9.14 -3.33
CA ALA A 66 -21.60 9.35 -4.48
C ALA A 66 -20.24 9.92 -4.04
N ARG A 67 -20.27 10.90 -3.16
CA ARG A 67 -19.06 11.46 -2.54
C ARG A 67 -18.26 10.38 -1.82
N GLN A 68 -18.94 9.51 -1.10
CA GLN A 68 -18.32 8.39 -0.41
C GLN A 68 -17.69 7.37 -1.36
N ALA A 69 -18.40 6.96 -2.42
CA ALA A 69 -17.87 6.07 -3.43
C ALA A 69 -16.62 6.66 -4.11
N GLN A 70 -16.65 7.96 -4.43
CA GLN A 70 -15.53 8.67 -5.04
C GLN A 70 -14.30 8.71 -4.13
N VAL A 71 -14.48 8.96 -2.83
CA VAL A 71 -13.39 8.99 -1.85
C VAL A 71 -12.80 7.60 -1.65
N GLN A 72 -13.64 6.58 -1.44
CA GLN A 72 -13.20 5.19 -1.26
C GLN A 72 -12.38 4.70 -2.47
N LEU A 73 -12.84 5.02 -3.68
CA LEU A 73 -12.13 4.65 -4.89
C LEU A 73 -10.76 5.31 -4.96
N GLN A 74 -10.67 6.62 -4.75
CA GLN A 74 -9.38 7.32 -4.77
C GLN A 74 -8.42 6.83 -3.69
N VAL A 75 -8.92 6.61 -2.46
CA VAL A 75 -8.14 6.03 -1.36
C VAL A 75 -7.55 4.67 -1.78
N GLN A 76 -8.37 3.79 -2.35
CA GLN A 76 -7.91 2.48 -2.84
C GLN A 76 -6.83 2.62 -3.91
N GLN A 77 -7.03 3.48 -4.89
CA GLN A 77 -6.13 3.66 -6.02
C GLN A 77 -4.76 4.19 -5.57
N TYR A 78 -4.73 5.28 -4.81
CA TYR A 78 -3.48 5.86 -4.33
C TYR A 78 -2.77 4.95 -3.32
N ALA A 79 -3.49 4.31 -2.40
CA ALA A 79 -2.90 3.32 -1.48
C ALA A 79 -2.23 2.17 -2.25
N SER A 80 -2.86 1.68 -3.33
CA SER A 80 -2.30 0.61 -4.16
C SER A 80 -1.05 1.06 -4.92
N ILE A 81 -1.02 2.31 -5.40
CA ILE A 81 0.17 2.90 -6.05
C ILE A 81 1.35 2.95 -5.08
N TYR A 82 1.15 3.47 -3.85
CA TYR A 82 2.19 3.49 -2.83
C TYR A 82 2.64 2.08 -2.43
N GLU A 83 1.68 1.16 -2.22
CA GLU A 83 1.99 -0.21 -1.86
C GLU A 83 2.88 -0.90 -2.89
N ALA A 84 2.48 -0.84 -4.16
CA ALA A 84 3.21 -1.46 -5.27
C ALA A 84 4.61 -0.83 -5.44
N SER A 85 4.69 0.51 -5.35
CA SER A 85 5.96 1.24 -5.50
C SER A 85 6.94 0.89 -4.38
N VAL A 86 6.52 1.00 -3.11
CA VAL A 86 7.38 0.68 -1.95
C VAL A 86 7.79 -0.79 -1.97
N HIS A 87 6.88 -1.69 -2.33
CA HIS A 87 7.20 -3.11 -2.43
C HIS A 87 8.28 -3.38 -3.49
N HIS A 88 8.15 -2.83 -4.71
CA HIS A 88 9.16 -2.97 -5.76
C HIS A 88 10.50 -2.40 -5.32
N LEU A 89 10.51 -1.17 -4.78
CA LEU A 89 11.74 -0.51 -4.34
C LEU A 89 12.49 -1.31 -3.27
N LEU A 90 11.78 -1.95 -2.34
CA LEU A 90 12.43 -2.76 -1.30
C LEU A 90 12.91 -4.11 -1.84
N PHE A 91 12.04 -4.87 -2.49
CA PHE A 91 12.31 -6.28 -2.81
C PHE A 91 12.98 -6.49 -4.17
N VAL A 92 13.07 -5.45 -5.00
CA VAL A 92 13.82 -5.47 -6.26
C VAL A 92 15.05 -4.57 -6.15
N GLU A 93 14.87 -3.27 -5.91
CA GLU A 93 15.99 -2.30 -5.96
C GLU A 93 16.88 -2.36 -4.71
N ALA A 94 16.32 -2.65 -3.53
CA ALA A 94 17.03 -2.75 -2.26
C ALA A 94 17.12 -4.20 -1.72
N ALA A 95 16.91 -5.22 -2.57
CA ALA A 95 16.79 -6.62 -2.12
C ALA A 95 17.99 -7.14 -1.31
N ASN A 96 19.18 -6.60 -1.62
CA ASN A 96 20.44 -6.98 -0.98
C ASN A 96 20.72 -6.23 0.33
N GLU A 97 19.89 -5.25 0.69
CA GLU A 97 20.07 -4.48 1.92
C GLU A 97 19.79 -5.36 3.15
N PRO A 98 20.65 -5.35 4.18
CA PRO A 98 20.47 -6.17 5.37
C PRO A 98 19.11 -5.97 6.05
N ILE A 99 18.58 -4.75 6.03
CA ILE A 99 17.27 -4.43 6.59
C ILE A 99 16.13 -5.10 5.83
N VAL A 100 16.19 -5.15 4.49
CA VAL A 100 15.19 -5.81 3.66
C VAL A 100 15.26 -7.32 3.84
N GLN A 101 16.47 -7.89 3.92
CA GLN A 101 16.65 -9.31 4.22
C GLN A 101 16.04 -9.69 5.58
N ARG A 102 16.18 -8.82 6.59
CA ARG A 102 15.54 -9.01 7.92
C ARG A 102 14.02 -8.95 7.86
N LEU A 103 13.42 -8.17 6.95
CA LEU A 103 11.95 -8.16 6.78
C LEU A 103 11.41 -9.54 6.39
N ASN A 104 12.21 -10.31 5.64
CA ASN A 104 11.86 -11.67 5.25
C ASN A 104 12.04 -12.67 6.40
N GLU A 105 12.63 -12.30 7.53
CA GLU A 105 12.93 -13.23 8.62
C GLU A 105 12.01 -13.01 9.82
N TYR A 106 11.41 -14.09 10.30
CA TYR A 106 10.67 -14.06 11.56
C TYR A 106 11.10 -15.21 12.46
N ARG A 107 11.11 -14.93 13.76
CA ARG A 107 11.36 -15.92 14.80
C ARG A 107 10.06 -16.61 15.15
N THR A 108 10.05 -17.94 15.11
CA THR A 108 8.89 -18.74 15.48
C THR A 108 9.30 -19.97 16.27
N LEU A 109 8.37 -20.50 17.07
CA LEU A 109 8.52 -21.79 17.71
C LEU A 109 8.24 -22.89 16.69
N VAL A 110 9.19 -23.81 16.54
CA VAL A 110 9.02 -25.01 15.73
C VAL A 110 8.99 -26.19 16.67
N GLU A 111 7.89 -26.94 16.63
CA GLU A 111 7.75 -28.15 17.41
C GLU A 111 8.89 -29.12 17.07
N ARG A 112 9.49 -29.67 18.12
CA ARG A 112 10.54 -30.68 18.01
C ARG A 112 10.32 -31.77 19.05
N PRO A 113 10.47 -33.04 18.66
CA PRO A 113 10.40 -34.14 19.61
C PRO A 113 11.53 -33.98 20.63
N LEU A 114 11.17 -33.75 21.88
CA LEU A 114 12.09 -33.84 23.02
C LEU A 114 12.12 -35.29 23.53
N PRO A 115 13.19 -35.72 24.21
CA PRO A 115 13.27 -37.05 24.80
C PRO A 115 12.05 -37.35 25.68
N GLY A 116 11.44 -38.53 25.48
CA GLY A 116 10.18 -38.90 26.15
C GLY A 116 10.22 -38.77 27.67
N HIS A 117 11.32 -39.17 28.30
CA HIS A 117 11.52 -39.05 29.75
C HIS A 117 11.49 -37.61 30.28
N ILE A 118 11.81 -36.60 29.45
CA ILE A 118 11.70 -35.18 29.79
C ILE A 118 10.26 -34.72 29.61
N MET A 119 9.65 -35.06 28.48
CA MET A 119 8.25 -34.72 28.18
C MET A 119 7.28 -35.32 29.20
N ASP A 120 7.52 -36.55 29.66
CA ASP A 120 6.70 -37.23 30.67
C ASP A 120 6.76 -36.53 32.04
N ARG A 121 7.89 -35.89 32.37
CA ARG A 121 7.99 -35.07 33.58
C ARG A 121 7.27 -33.74 33.43
N ILE A 122 7.37 -33.11 32.25
CA ILE A 122 6.73 -31.82 31.96
C ILE A 122 5.21 -31.98 31.88
N ARG A 123 4.70 -33.04 31.25
CA ARG A 123 3.25 -33.34 31.15
C ARG A 123 2.59 -33.68 32.49
N ARG A 124 3.37 -33.96 33.53
CA ARG A 124 2.88 -34.14 34.90
C ARG A 124 2.76 -32.81 35.66
N LEU A 125 3.26 -31.71 35.11
CA LEU A 125 3.04 -30.37 35.64
C LEU A 125 1.63 -29.90 35.27
N ASP A 126 1.08 -29.00 36.07
CA ASP A 126 -0.24 -28.40 35.80
C ASP A 126 -0.20 -27.63 34.47
N ALA A 127 -1.05 -28.04 33.53
CA ALA A 127 -1.10 -27.50 32.18
C ALA A 127 -2.10 -26.33 32.04
N GLY A 128 -2.84 -25.98 33.10
CA GLY A 128 -3.88 -24.96 33.06
C GLY A 128 -4.91 -25.26 31.95
N ASP A 129 -5.13 -24.28 31.06
CA ASP A 129 -6.08 -24.37 29.94
C ASP A 129 -5.50 -25.01 28.66
N ALA A 130 -4.27 -25.55 28.71
CA ALA A 130 -3.62 -26.12 27.54
C ALA A 130 -4.15 -27.52 27.20
N ASN A 131 -4.54 -27.73 25.93
CA ASN A 131 -5.00 -29.02 25.44
C ASN A 131 -3.86 -30.05 25.27
N ASP A 132 -2.63 -29.61 24.99
CA ASP A 132 -1.44 -30.47 24.86
C ASP A 132 -0.15 -29.69 25.17
N ILE A 133 0.87 -30.38 25.70
CA ILE A 133 2.21 -29.84 25.93
C ILE A 133 3.19 -30.48 24.96
N VAL A 134 3.79 -29.63 24.12
CA VAL A 134 4.77 -30.00 23.11
C VAL A 134 6.13 -29.35 23.37
N GLY A 135 7.20 -30.04 22.95
CA GLY A 135 8.54 -29.46 22.93
C GLY A 135 8.72 -28.56 21.70
N ALA A 136 9.33 -27.40 21.86
CA ALA A 136 9.60 -26.50 20.74
C ALA A 136 10.97 -25.83 20.85
N VAL A 137 11.54 -25.48 19.70
CA VAL A 137 12.77 -24.69 19.60
C VAL A 137 12.49 -23.39 18.85
N MET A 138 13.15 -22.31 19.26
CA MET A 138 13.14 -21.06 18.50
C MET A 138 13.91 -21.25 17.20
N ALA A 139 13.27 -20.98 16.07
CA ALA A 139 13.88 -21.01 14.75
C ALA A 139 13.59 -19.72 13.98
N THR A 140 14.54 -19.30 13.16
CA THR A 140 14.32 -18.26 12.15
C THR A 140 13.75 -18.91 10.89
N ARG A 141 12.60 -18.41 10.42
CA ARG A 141 11.97 -18.83 9.17
C ARG A 141 11.88 -17.64 8.22
N ARG A 142 11.79 -17.94 6.92
CA ARG A 142 11.55 -16.93 5.89
C ARG A 142 10.05 -16.76 5.64
N ALA A 143 9.56 -15.53 5.75
CA ALA A 143 8.22 -15.14 5.34
C ALA A 143 8.16 -14.97 3.82
N GLN A 144 6.98 -15.18 3.25
CA GLN A 144 6.70 -14.70 1.90
C GLN A 144 6.54 -13.19 1.94
N GLU A 145 7.05 -12.49 0.93
CA GLU A 145 7.01 -11.02 0.87
C GLU A 145 5.58 -10.43 0.92
N SER A 146 4.61 -11.21 0.43
CA SER A 146 3.17 -10.92 0.48
C SER A 146 2.57 -10.93 1.89
N LYS A 147 3.26 -11.55 2.86
CA LYS A 147 2.83 -11.64 4.26
C LYS A 147 3.47 -10.59 5.15
N ILE A 148 4.44 -9.83 4.64
CA ILE A 148 5.09 -8.74 5.36
C ILE A 148 4.13 -7.56 5.41
N ARG A 149 3.85 -7.07 6.61
CA ARG A 149 2.96 -5.92 6.83
C ARG A 149 3.50 -4.69 6.11
N PHE A 150 2.60 -3.91 5.52
CA PHE A 150 2.99 -2.70 4.81
C PHE A 150 3.70 -1.68 5.72
N ASP A 151 3.25 -1.53 6.97
CA ASP A 151 3.90 -0.65 7.96
C ASP A 151 5.38 -1.00 8.16
N SER A 152 5.73 -2.30 8.16
CA SER A 152 7.11 -2.76 8.27
C SER A 152 7.91 -2.47 7.00
N LYS A 153 7.28 -2.54 5.82
CA LYS A 153 7.89 -2.13 4.54
C LYS A 153 8.21 -0.63 4.57
N VAL A 154 7.26 0.21 4.97
CA VAL A 154 7.49 1.66 5.04
C VAL A 154 8.55 2.01 6.10
N ALA A 155 8.54 1.36 7.26
CA ALA A 155 9.58 1.56 8.27
C ALA A 155 10.98 1.24 7.71
N ALA A 156 11.11 0.16 6.93
CA ALA A 156 12.38 -0.15 6.28
C ALA A 156 12.77 0.86 5.21
N ALA A 157 11.81 1.38 4.43
CA ALA A 157 12.07 2.45 3.47
C ALA A 157 12.59 3.73 4.16
N VAL A 158 12.03 4.08 5.33
CA VAL A 158 12.51 5.22 6.13
C VAL A 158 13.91 4.97 6.68
N GLU A 159 14.18 3.80 7.26
CA GLU A 159 15.52 3.46 7.78
C GLU A 159 16.59 3.40 6.68
N LEU A 160 16.21 3.05 5.44
CA LEU A 160 17.08 3.11 4.26
C LEU A 160 17.33 4.54 3.73
N GLY A 161 16.66 5.56 4.28
CA GLY A 161 16.71 6.92 3.76
C GLY A 161 16.00 7.09 2.41
N MET A 162 15.14 6.14 2.02
CA MET A 162 14.33 6.24 0.80
C MET A 162 13.19 7.25 0.97
N LEU A 163 12.64 7.33 2.18
CA LEU A 163 11.60 8.27 2.57
C LEU A 163 12.01 8.96 3.88
N ASP A 164 11.64 10.22 4.06
CA ASP A 164 11.69 10.85 5.37
C ASP A 164 10.58 10.29 6.30
N GLU A 165 10.75 10.49 7.61
CA GLU A 165 9.83 9.95 8.62
C GLU A 165 8.41 10.51 8.48
N ALA A 166 8.27 11.79 8.13
CA ALA A 166 6.96 12.44 8.01
C ALA A 166 6.17 11.88 6.83
N LEU A 167 6.80 11.76 5.66
CA LEU A 167 6.21 11.15 4.48
C LEU A 167 5.96 9.65 4.68
N GLY A 168 6.85 8.96 5.39
CA GLY A 168 6.66 7.57 5.79
C GLY A 168 5.41 7.37 6.64
N GLU A 169 5.17 8.21 7.64
CA GLU A 169 3.94 8.16 8.45
C GLU A 169 2.69 8.47 7.62
N GLU A 170 2.75 9.46 6.73
CA GLU A 170 1.63 9.76 5.82
C GLU A 170 1.33 8.57 4.89
N VAL A 171 2.33 7.91 4.32
CA VAL A 171 2.16 6.73 3.45
C VAL A 171 1.57 5.53 4.19
N LYS A 172 1.96 5.31 5.46
CA LYS A 172 1.29 4.31 6.33
C LYS A 172 -0.17 4.67 6.57
N GLY A 173 -0.44 5.95 6.79
CA GLY A 173 -1.80 6.50 6.82
C GLY A 173 -2.56 6.14 5.56
N PHE A 174 -1.99 6.47 4.38
CA PHE A 174 -2.49 6.18 3.02
C PHE A 174 -2.95 4.74 2.83
N TYR A 175 -2.13 3.81 3.28
CA TYR A 175 -2.47 2.40 3.24
C TYR A 175 -3.53 1.98 4.25
N THR A 176 -3.47 2.51 5.48
CA THR A 176 -4.41 2.16 6.55
C THR A 176 -5.83 2.57 6.20
N ALA A 177 -6.04 3.74 5.57
CA ALA A 177 -7.40 4.19 5.29
C ALA A 177 -8.14 3.37 4.22
N ARG A 178 -7.41 2.56 3.44
CA ARG A 178 -8.00 1.53 2.59
C ARG A 178 -8.93 0.62 3.39
N ASN A 179 -8.64 0.36 4.66
CA ASN A 179 -9.50 -0.48 5.51
C ASN A 179 -10.89 0.12 5.74
N TYR A 180 -11.06 1.45 5.64
CA TYR A 180 -12.36 2.10 5.76
C TYR A 180 -13.24 1.92 4.52
N ILE A 181 -12.77 1.22 3.48
CA ILE A 181 -13.62 0.74 2.39
C ILE A 181 -14.52 -0.40 2.88
N HIS A 182 -14.13 -1.12 3.93
CA HIS A 182 -14.98 -2.13 4.54
C HIS A 182 -16.10 -1.48 5.35
N ILE A 183 -17.36 -1.73 4.98
CA ILE A 183 -18.56 -1.13 5.58
C ILE A 183 -18.55 -1.18 7.13
N HIS A 184 -18.09 -2.28 7.75
CA HIS A 184 -18.01 -2.36 9.21
C HIS A 184 -16.97 -1.43 9.84
N ALA A 185 -15.83 -1.22 9.18
CA ALA A 185 -14.80 -0.28 9.62
C ALA A 185 -15.23 1.16 9.33
N GLU A 186 -15.89 1.37 8.19
CA GLU A 186 -16.49 2.64 7.79
C GLU A 186 -17.54 3.13 8.78
N ILE A 187 -18.50 2.28 9.21
CA ILE A 187 -19.53 2.63 10.21
C ILE A 187 -18.90 3.07 11.54
N ARG A 188 -17.72 2.53 11.89
CA ARG A 188 -16.99 2.90 13.11
C ARG A 188 -16.24 4.22 12.96
N GLN A 189 -16.06 4.71 11.74
CA GLN A 189 -15.33 5.93 11.46
C GLN A 189 -16.29 7.03 10.98
N THR A 190 -16.61 7.97 11.86
CA THR A 190 -17.61 9.01 11.62
C THR A 190 -17.07 10.24 10.88
N ASP A 191 -15.76 10.33 10.65
CA ASP A 191 -15.14 11.51 10.03
C ASP A 191 -14.93 11.35 8.52
N PHE A 192 -15.91 11.82 7.74
CA PHE A 192 -15.84 11.84 6.28
C PHE A 192 -14.87 12.90 5.75
N ASP A 193 -14.76 14.05 6.42
CA ASP A 193 -13.87 15.15 6.02
C ASP A 193 -12.39 14.71 6.11
N TRP A 194 -12.08 13.88 7.10
CA TRP A 194 -10.79 13.21 7.19
C TRP A 194 -10.48 12.37 5.95
N GLN A 195 -11.43 11.56 5.45
CA GLN A 195 -11.22 10.74 4.24
C GLN A 195 -11.08 11.58 2.96
N VAL A 196 -11.79 12.71 2.87
CA VAL A 196 -11.64 13.66 1.74
C VAL A 196 -10.25 14.30 1.77
N SER A 197 -9.80 14.76 2.94
CA SER A 197 -8.46 15.32 3.10
C SER A 197 -7.39 14.32 2.68
N PHE A 198 -7.61 13.06 3.03
CA PHE A 198 -6.72 11.96 2.72
C PHE A 198 -6.58 11.66 1.23
N ALA A 199 -7.68 11.55 0.48
CA ALA A 199 -7.62 11.28 -0.96
C ALA A 199 -6.85 12.40 -1.70
N ARG A 200 -7.07 13.65 -1.29
CA ARG A 200 -6.36 14.82 -1.81
C ARG A 200 -4.88 14.78 -1.45
N ASP A 201 -4.56 14.48 -0.20
CA ASP A 201 -3.19 14.54 0.29
C ASP A 201 -2.37 13.36 -0.25
N ALA A 202 -2.97 12.17 -0.41
CA ALA A 202 -2.36 11.02 -1.07
C ALA A 202 -1.94 11.33 -2.51
N TYR A 203 -2.76 12.06 -3.27
CA TYR A 203 -2.36 12.57 -4.59
C TYR A 203 -1.19 13.56 -4.50
N ARG A 204 -1.30 14.57 -3.62
CA ARG A 204 -0.28 15.61 -3.48
C ARG A 204 1.08 15.08 -3.03
N ARG A 205 1.09 14.00 -2.26
CA ARG A 205 2.32 13.36 -1.77
C ARG A 205 3.04 12.49 -2.80
N LEU A 206 2.44 12.22 -3.97
CA LEU A 206 3.13 11.50 -5.05
C LEU A 206 4.38 12.24 -5.51
N GLU A 207 4.36 13.59 -5.53
CA GLU A 207 5.49 14.39 -5.97
C GLU A 207 6.67 14.38 -4.98
N PRO A 208 6.47 14.67 -3.68
CA PRO A 208 7.49 14.42 -2.66
C PRO A 208 8.00 12.98 -2.67
N PHE A 209 7.12 12.00 -2.81
CA PHE A 209 7.48 10.58 -2.88
C PHE A 209 8.41 10.28 -4.06
N LYS A 210 8.03 10.70 -5.28
CA LYS A 210 8.86 10.58 -6.47
C LYS A 210 10.23 11.22 -6.25
N SER A 211 10.26 12.45 -5.74
CA SER A 211 11.50 13.21 -5.55
C SER A 211 12.47 12.52 -4.59
N GLN A 212 11.97 12.05 -3.45
CA GLN A 212 12.80 11.35 -2.45
C GLN A 212 13.31 10.00 -2.97
N VAL A 213 12.44 9.19 -3.57
CA VAL A 213 12.81 7.90 -4.15
C VAL A 213 13.82 8.06 -5.27
N SER A 214 13.61 9.00 -6.18
CA SER A 214 14.53 9.25 -7.30
C SER A 214 15.88 9.72 -6.80
N SER A 215 15.92 10.58 -5.78
CA SER A 215 17.16 11.03 -5.14
C SER A 215 17.88 9.86 -4.46
N TRP A 216 17.15 9.00 -3.75
CA TRP A 216 17.68 7.80 -3.12
C TRP A 216 18.28 6.83 -4.15
N LEU A 217 17.61 6.59 -5.28
CA LEU A 217 18.16 5.78 -6.37
C LEU A 217 19.41 6.41 -6.98
N ALA A 218 19.42 7.72 -7.21
CA ALA A 218 20.56 8.43 -7.79
C ALA A 218 21.81 8.39 -6.90
N MET A 219 21.66 8.34 -5.57
CA MET A 219 22.79 8.17 -4.64
C MET A 219 23.39 6.76 -4.64
N ARG A 220 22.71 5.79 -5.23
CA ARG A 220 23.09 4.37 -5.26
C ARG A 220 23.67 3.91 -6.60
N ALA A 221 23.41 4.66 -7.67
CA ALA A 221 23.92 4.43 -9.02
C ALA A 221 25.39 4.87 -9.14
#